data_AF-A0A7R9LVE2-F1
#
_entry.id   AF-A0A7R9LVE2-F1
#
_cell.length_a   1.000
_cell.length_b   1.000
_cell.length_c   1.000
_cell.angle_alpha   90.00
_cell.angle_beta   90.00
_cell.angle_gamma   90.00
#
_symmetry.space_group_name_H-M   'P 1'
#
loop_
_entity.id
_entity.type
_entity.pdbx_description
1 polymer ?
#
loop_
_entity_poly.entity_id
_entity_poly.type
_entity_poly.pdbx_seq_one_letter_code
_entity_poly.pdbx_strand_id
1 'polypeptide(L)'
;MIMDQVISLPSVLKSQIPWVLINSCNPLIHFDGHELPPANSGLAAIGAQNEWKAFRDEANRVKAGIRDDFNQYLLNNGCEAIDFKDIPFFIKHSKYLNIYGYPLELDYQDMKPLPPNWHRFDNLKRQEKHMIFEIPMKLRNKTGKLVYFSLGSMGAADVDNMKRLVNILSKSKHRFIVSKGPLHDEYSLADNMWGEGSVHQI
;
A
#
# COMPACT_ATOMS: atom_id res chain seq x y z
N MET A 1 -8.04 15.10 -15.75
CA MET A 1 -6.86 14.21 -15.60
C MET A 1 -6.98 13.44 -14.30
N ILE A 2 -6.48 12.20 -14.23
CA ILE A 2 -6.55 11.37 -13.03
C ILE A 2 -5.13 10.89 -12.73
N MET A 3 -4.70 10.95 -11.47
CA MET A 3 -3.37 10.52 -11.05
C MET A 3 -3.43 9.64 -9.82
N ASP A 4 -2.75 8.50 -9.87
CA ASP A 4 -2.37 7.72 -8.70
C ASP A 4 -0.85 7.82 -8.58
N GLN A 5 -0.40 8.77 -7.76
CA GLN A 5 1.00 9.12 -7.56
C GLN A 5 1.23 9.39 -6.09
N VAL A 6 2.48 9.24 -5.68
CA VAL A 6 2.91 9.50 -4.30
C VAL A 6 3.71 10.81 -4.20
N ILE A 7 3.89 11.53 -5.30
CA ILE A 7 4.60 12.82 -5.34
C ILE A 7 3.82 13.84 -6.16
N SER A 8 4.00 15.12 -5.84
CA SER A 8 3.47 16.23 -6.64
C SER A 8 4.23 16.37 -7.95
N LEU A 9 3.50 16.47 -9.06
CA LEU A 9 4.09 16.66 -10.39
C LEU A 9 3.89 18.10 -10.87
N PRO A 10 4.96 18.87 -11.17
CA PRO A 10 4.83 20.25 -11.64
C PRO A 10 3.93 20.43 -12.87
N SER A 11 3.98 19.48 -13.79
CA SER A 11 3.13 19.49 -15.00
C SER A 11 1.63 19.48 -14.65
N VAL A 12 1.27 18.84 -13.53
CA VAL A 12 -0.11 18.77 -13.07
C VAL A 12 -0.48 19.97 -12.23
N LEU A 13 0.40 20.38 -11.30
CA LEU A 13 0.15 21.54 -10.44
C LEU A 13 -0.03 22.83 -11.25
N LYS A 14 0.70 22.97 -12.36
CA LYS A 14 0.61 24.13 -13.27
C LYS A 14 -0.49 24.00 -14.31
N SER A 15 -1.10 22.83 -14.44
CA SER A 15 -2.15 22.62 -15.42
C SER A 15 -3.38 23.47 -15.08
N GLN A 16 -3.96 24.09 -16.11
CA GLN A 16 -5.28 24.73 -15.99
C GLN A 16 -6.43 23.72 -16.11
N ILE A 17 -6.11 22.43 -16.26
CA ILE A 17 -7.09 21.36 -16.41
C ILE A 17 -7.43 20.79 -15.03
N PRO A 18 -8.71 20.65 -14.68
CA PRO A 18 -9.13 19.92 -13.50
C PRO A 18 -8.53 18.51 -13.42
N TRP A 19 -8.07 18.14 -12.23
CA TRP A 19 -7.45 16.85 -11.99
C TRP A 19 -7.94 16.19 -10.71
N VAL A 20 -7.89 14.87 -10.70
CA VAL A 20 -8.32 14.03 -9.58
C VAL A 20 -7.10 13.32 -9.01
N LEU A 21 -6.91 13.43 -7.70
CA LEU A 21 -5.99 12.55 -6.97
C LEU A 21 -6.72 11.24 -6.67
N ILE A 22 -6.16 10.12 -7.09
CA ILE A 22 -6.54 8.80 -6.61
C ILE A 22 -5.43 8.32 -5.69
N ASN A 23 -5.81 7.76 -4.54
CA ASN A 23 -4.88 7.05 -3.68
C ASN A 23 -5.30 5.58 -3.54
N SER A 24 -4.38 4.68 -3.91
CA SER A 24 -4.48 3.25 -3.72
C SER A 24 -3.73 2.74 -2.48
N CYS A 25 -2.87 3.57 -1.87
CA CYS A 25 -2.17 3.23 -0.65
C CYS A 25 -3.09 3.35 0.58
N ASN A 26 -2.62 2.95 1.76
CA ASN A 26 -3.31 3.26 3.00
C ASN A 26 -3.54 4.79 3.12
N PRO A 27 -4.77 5.25 3.44
CA PRO A 27 -5.12 6.66 3.32
C PRO A 27 -4.54 7.54 4.42
N LEU A 28 -3.88 7.00 5.46
CA LEU A 28 -3.21 7.77 6.51
C LEU A 28 -2.27 8.87 5.98
N ILE A 29 -1.72 8.69 4.78
CA ILE A 29 -0.85 9.70 4.15
C ILE A 29 -1.57 11.04 3.85
N HIS A 30 -2.91 11.08 3.89
CA HIS A 30 -3.73 12.24 3.58
C HIS A 30 -4.39 12.90 4.79
N PHE A 31 -4.24 12.31 5.98
CA PHE A 31 -4.76 12.90 7.20
C PHE A 31 -3.65 13.71 7.86
N ASP A 32 -3.86 15.02 7.91
CA ASP A 32 -2.93 15.95 8.53
C ASP A 32 -2.94 15.81 10.07
N GLY A 33 -2.01 16.45 10.77
CA GLY A 33 -2.01 16.56 12.24
C GLY A 33 -1.45 15.35 13.01
N HIS A 34 -1.83 15.26 14.30
CA HIS A 34 -1.23 14.37 15.31
C HIS A 34 -2.23 13.43 16.00
N GLU A 35 -3.50 13.50 15.62
CA GLU A 35 -4.60 12.72 16.19
C GLU A 35 -4.60 11.26 15.70
N LEU A 36 -3.86 10.98 14.62
CA LEU A 36 -3.68 9.66 14.02
C LEU A 36 -2.21 9.22 14.04
N PRO A 37 -1.95 7.90 13.98
CA PRO A 37 -0.59 7.39 13.89
C PRO A 37 0.10 7.93 12.64
N PRO A 38 1.43 8.14 12.68
CA PRO A 38 2.15 8.65 11.53
C PRO A 38 2.06 7.66 10.37
N ALA A 39 1.79 8.15 9.16
CA ALA A 39 1.73 7.29 7.99
C ALA A 39 3.05 6.52 7.79
N ASN A 40 2.95 5.27 7.31
CA ASN A 40 4.06 4.33 7.12
C ASN A 40 4.80 3.88 8.38
N SER A 41 4.32 4.22 9.58
CA SER A 41 4.96 3.78 10.83
C SER A 41 4.64 2.34 11.22
N GLY A 42 3.48 1.82 10.79
CA GLY A 42 2.95 0.53 11.26
C GLY A 42 2.48 0.54 12.73
N LEU A 43 2.42 1.71 13.36
CA LEU A 43 1.98 1.86 14.75
C LEU A 43 0.45 1.74 14.85
N ALA A 44 -0.01 1.21 15.99
CA ALA A 44 -1.44 1.05 16.25
C ALA A 44 -2.14 2.41 16.36
N ALA A 45 -3.39 2.48 15.88
CA ALA A 45 -4.24 3.66 15.98
C ALA A 45 -4.76 3.90 17.42
N ILE A 46 -4.77 2.86 18.26
CA ILE A 46 -5.12 2.93 19.67
C ILE A 46 -3.85 2.58 20.46
N GLY A 47 -3.42 3.46 21.36
CA GLY A 47 -2.27 3.19 22.23
C GLY A 47 -1.34 4.38 22.41
N ALA A 48 -0.04 4.07 22.54
CA ALA A 48 0.96 4.96 23.10
C ALA A 48 1.42 6.06 22.11
N GLN A 49 0.88 7.28 22.29
CA GLN A 49 1.16 8.46 21.45
C GLN A 49 2.63 8.94 21.51
N ASN A 50 3.40 8.51 22.51
CA ASN A 50 4.84 8.80 22.60
C ASN A 50 5.63 8.17 21.45
N GLU A 51 5.28 6.95 21.03
CA GLU A 51 5.90 6.29 19.88
C GLU A 51 5.59 7.03 18.56
N TRP A 52 4.37 7.57 18.45
CA TRP A 52 3.98 8.38 17.29
C TRP A 52 4.84 9.63 17.19
N LYS A 53 5.07 10.31 18.32
CA LYS A 53 5.94 11.49 18.37
C LYS A 53 7.38 11.13 17.99
N ALA A 54 7.94 10.10 18.61
CA ALA A 54 9.31 9.67 18.33
C ALA A 54 9.52 9.33 16.85
N PHE A 55 8.56 8.62 16.24
CA PHE A 55 8.60 8.32 14.82
C PHE A 55 8.52 9.59 13.96
N ARG A 56 7.63 10.54 14.28
CA ARG A 56 7.53 11.81 13.52
C ARG A 56 8.81 12.63 13.62
N ASP A 57 9.38 12.73 14.80
CA ASP A 57 10.64 13.47 15.02
C ASP A 57 11.76 12.86 14.17
N GLU A 58 11.92 11.53 14.19
CA GLU A 58 12.94 10.85 13.40
C GLU A 58 12.66 10.91 11.90
N ALA A 59 11.41 10.73 11.47
CA ALA A 59 11.02 10.86 10.08
C ALA A 59 11.26 12.29 9.56
N ASN A 60 10.99 13.31 10.36
CA ASN A 60 11.27 14.71 10.02
C ASN A 60 12.77 14.95 9.88
N ARG A 61 13.58 14.41 10.80
CA ARG A 61 15.04 14.53 10.76
C ARG A 61 15.63 13.85 9.51
N VAL A 62 15.25 12.60 9.23
CA VAL A 62 15.79 11.83 8.11
C VAL A 62 15.30 12.37 6.76
N LYS A 63 14.06 12.86 6.68
CA LYS A 63 13.49 13.35 5.42
C LYS A 63 13.79 14.83 5.14
N ALA A 64 14.42 15.57 6.06
CA ALA A 64 14.65 17.00 5.90
C ALA A 64 15.35 17.33 4.57
N GLY A 65 16.49 16.70 4.28
CA GLY A 65 17.24 16.96 3.05
C GLY A 65 16.45 16.65 1.78
N ILE A 66 15.80 15.48 1.70
CA ILE A 66 15.02 15.11 0.51
C ILE A 66 13.77 15.99 0.33
N ARG A 67 13.21 16.53 1.42
CA ARG A 67 12.10 17.52 1.37
C ARG A 67 12.58 18.86 0.83
N ASP A 68 13.76 19.31 1.23
CA ASP A 68 14.38 20.53 0.71
C ASP A 68 14.68 20.38 -0.78
N ASP A 69 15.29 19.25 -1.19
CA ASP A 69 15.56 18.95 -2.60
C ASP A 69 14.27 18.92 -3.43
N PHE A 70 13.22 18.28 -2.92
CA PHE A 70 11.93 18.21 -3.61
C PHE A 70 11.26 19.58 -3.71
N ASN A 71 11.31 20.40 -2.66
CA ASN A 71 10.81 21.77 -2.70
C ASN A 71 11.61 22.62 -3.70
N GLN A 72 12.94 22.48 -3.76
CA GLN A 72 13.75 23.17 -4.76
C GLN A 72 13.38 22.75 -6.18
N TYR A 73 13.11 21.46 -6.41
CA TYR A 73 12.59 20.96 -7.68
C TYR A 73 11.25 21.60 -8.06
N LEU A 74 10.29 21.70 -7.12
CA LEU A 74 9.00 22.37 -7.35
C LEU A 74 9.19 23.85 -7.70
N LEU A 75 10.00 24.58 -6.92
CA LEU A 75 10.29 26.00 -7.13
C LEU A 75 10.95 26.25 -8.48
N ASN A 76 11.96 25.45 -8.86
CA ASN A 76 12.65 25.56 -10.15
C ASN A 76 11.70 25.32 -11.34
N ASN A 77 10.59 24.63 -11.12
CA ASN A 77 9.56 24.39 -12.12
C ASN A 77 8.39 25.40 -12.05
N GLY A 78 8.49 26.43 -11.21
CA GLY A 78 7.47 27.47 -11.04
C GLY A 78 6.24 27.02 -10.24
N CYS A 79 6.41 26.04 -9.35
CA CYS A 79 5.39 25.61 -8.39
C CYS A 79 5.70 26.13 -7.00
N GLU A 80 4.68 26.23 -6.15
CA GLU A 80 4.85 26.51 -4.72
C GLU A 80 5.44 25.30 -3.99
N ALA A 81 6.27 25.56 -2.99
CA ALA A 81 6.75 24.58 -2.03
C ALA A 81 5.58 23.89 -1.27
N ILE A 82 5.87 22.72 -0.70
CA ILE A 82 4.99 21.99 0.20
C ILE A 82 5.40 22.30 1.65
N ASP A 83 4.41 22.61 2.49
CA ASP A 83 4.62 22.64 3.94
C ASP A 83 4.52 21.21 4.50
N PHE A 84 5.65 20.69 4.94
CA PHE A 84 5.78 19.34 5.48
C PHE A 84 5.52 19.24 6.99
N LYS A 85 5.13 20.33 7.66
CA LYS A 85 4.80 20.32 9.09
C LYS A 85 3.58 19.43 9.38
N ASP A 86 2.57 19.51 8.50
CA ASP A 86 1.31 18.80 8.66
C ASP A 86 1.08 17.70 7.62
N ILE A 87 1.82 17.72 6.50
CA ILE A 87 1.69 16.73 5.42
C ILE A 87 2.82 15.69 5.55
N PRO A 88 2.50 14.41 5.84
CA PRO A 88 3.51 13.37 6.01
C PRO A 88 4.21 12.95 4.70
N PHE A 89 3.72 13.44 3.55
CA PHE A 89 4.10 12.96 2.22
C PHE A 89 4.34 14.09 1.19
N PHE A 90 4.95 13.74 0.05
CA PHE A 90 5.40 14.68 -1.00
C PHE A 90 4.29 15.14 -1.97
N ILE A 91 3.03 15.01 -1.57
CA ILE A 91 1.87 15.20 -2.46
C ILE A 91 0.96 16.34 -1.98
N LYS A 92 0.64 17.27 -2.89
CA LYS A 92 -0.45 18.23 -2.71
C LYS A 92 -1.78 17.59 -3.10
N HIS A 93 -2.81 17.85 -2.32
CA HIS A 93 -4.17 17.40 -2.64
C HIS A 93 -4.76 18.22 -3.79
N SER A 94 -5.61 17.60 -4.61
CA SER A 94 -6.35 18.30 -5.64
C SER A 94 -7.38 19.24 -5.01
N LYS A 95 -7.48 20.46 -5.53
CA LYS A 95 -8.56 21.39 -5.17
C LYS A 95 -9.91 20.99 -5.75
N TYR A 96 -9.93 20.12 -6.76
CA TYR A 96 -11.14 19.73 -7.48
C TYR A 96 -11.78 18.49 -6.86
N LEU A 97 -11.04 17.39 -6.79
CA LEU A 97 -11.54 16.10 -6.32
C LEU A 97 -10.39 15.19 -5.89
N ASN A 98 -10.54 14.53 -4.76
CA ASN A 98 -9.65 13.49 -4.26
C ASN A 98 -10.47 12.25 -3.95
N ILE A 99 -9.98 11.08 -4.35
CA ILE A 99 -10.64 9.81 -4.07
C ILE A 99 -9.65 8.78 -3.56
N TYR A 100 -10.09 7.87 -2.71
CA TYR A 100 -9.26 6.78 -2.22
C TYR A 100 -10.08 5.51 -1.99
N GLY A 101 -9.45 4.38 -2.27
CA GLY A 101 -10.05 3.05 -2.09
C GLY A 101 -9.68 2.46 -0.74
N TYR A 102 -10.63 2.39 0.18
CA TYR A 102 -10.39 1.81 1.50
C TYR A 102 -11.71 1.35 2.16
N PRO A 103 -11.79 0.12 2.70
CA PRO A 103 -13.00 -0.39 3.35
C PRO A 103 -13.45 0.49 4.52
N LEU A 104 -14.77 0.63 4.69
CA LEU A 104 -15.34 1.56 5.68
C LEU A 104 -14.91 1.17 7.09
N GLU A 105 -14.91 -0.13 7.35
CA GLU A 105 -14.62 -0.75 8.64
C GLU A 105 -13.15 -0.59 9.06
N LEU A 106 -12.27 -0.20 8.14
CA LEU A 106 -10.85 0.02 8.41
C LEU A 106 -10.46 1.50 8.38
N ASP A 107 -11.35 2.37 7.91
CA ASP A 107 -11.02 3.77 7.63
C ASP A 107 -10.84 4.61 8.90
N TYR A 108 -10.23 5.78 8.73
CA TYR A 108 -9.87 6.71 9.80
C TYR A 108 -10.84 7.89 9.91
N GLN A 109 -11.87 7.97 9.06
CA GLN A 109 -12.81 9.10 9.06
C GLN A 109 -13.58 9.27 10.37
N ASP A 110 -13.85 8.19 11.11
CA ASP A 110 -14.49 8.24 12.43
C ASP A 110 -13.62 8.94 13.48
N MET A 111 -12.29 8.91 13.30
CA MET A 111 -11.33 9.58 14.17
C MET A 111 -11.00 10.99 13.68
N LYS A 112 -10.85 11.17 12.37
CA LYS A 112 -10.54 12.47 11.76
C LYS A 112 -11.19 12.57 10.37
N PRO A 113 -12.19 13.43 10.16
CA PRO A 113 -12.79 13.59 8.84
C PRO A 113 -11.85 14.31 7.87
N LEU A 114 -11.91 13.92 6.60
CA LEU A 114 -11.22 14.63 5.50
C LEU A 114 -12.09 15.80 4.98
N PRO A 115 -11.50 16.77 4.26
CA PRO A 115 -12.25 17.86 3.65
C PRO A 115 -13.33 17.38 2.65
N PRO A 116 -14.37 18.20 2.36
CA PRO A 116 -15.52 17.77 1.56
C PRO A 116 -15.23 17.31 0.12
N ASN A 117 -14.08 17.66 -0.44
CA ASN A 117 -13.66 17.23 -1.77
C ASN A 117 -12.94 15.87 -1.77
N TRP A 118 -12.95 15.15 -0.64
CA TRP A 118 -12.49 13.78 -0.51
C TRP A 118 -13.66 12.79 -0.53
N HIS A 119 -13.54 11.76 -1.37
CA HIS A 119 -14.53 10.69 -1.43
C HIS A 119 -13.87 9.32 -1.34
N ARG A 120 -14.37 8.52 -0.41
CA ARG A 120 -13.98 7.13 -0.21
C ARG A 120 -14.81 6.21 -1.11
N PHE A 121 -14.22 5.11 -1.55
CA PHE A 121 -14.97 3.95 -2.04
C PHE A 121 -14.42 2.68 -1.39
N ASP A 122 -15.28 1.68 -1.17
CA ASP A 122 -14.88 0.44 -0.49
C ASP A 122 -13.95 -0.44 -1.33
N ASN A 123 -14.32 -0.65 -2.60
CA ASN A 123 -13.52 -1.41 -3.56
C ASN A 123 -14.01 -1.12 -4.99
N LEU A 124 -13.19 -1.49 -5.99
CA LEU A 124 -13.56 -1.43 -7.41
C LEU A 124 -14.00 -2.79 -7.97
N LYS A 125 -14.12 -3.81 -7.12
CA LYS A 125 -14.43 -5.18 -7.54
C LYS A 125 -15.91 -5.48 -7.30
N ARG A 126 -16.60 -5.92 -8.34
CA ARG A 126 -17.91 -6.57 -8.16
C ARG A 126 -17.68 -8.06 -7.96
N GLN A 127 -18.56 -8.72 -7.23
CA GLN A 127 -18.47 -10.17 -7.02
C GLN A 127 -18.50 -10.89 -8.38
N GLU A 128 -17.38 -11.50 -8.77
CA GLU A 128 -17.29 -12.30 -9.98
C GLU A 128 -17.89 -13.68 -9.72
N LYS A 129 -18.96 -14.03 -10.43
CA LYS A 129 -19.72 -15.26 -10.18
C LYS A 129 -19.19 -16.49 -10.95
N HIS A 130 -18.10 -16.36 -11.72
CA HIS A 130 -17.81 -17.32 -12.80
C HIS A 130 -16.38 -17.88 -12.88
N MET A 131 -15.47 -17.53 -11.96
CA MET A 131 -14.16 -18.18 -11.91
C MET A 131 -14.15 -19.32 -10.89
N ILE A 132 -14.09 -20.56 -11.40
CA ILE A 132 -13.91 -21.76 -10.57
C ILE A 132 -12.41 -22.03 -10.49
N PHE A 133 -11.82 -21.83 -9.31
CA PHE A 133 -10.46 -22.27 -9.04
C PHE A 133 -10.47 -23.73 -8.57
N GLU A 134 -9.87 -24.63 -9.34
CA GLU A 134 -9.71 -26.01 -8.93
C GLU A 134 -8.47 -26.22 -8.07
N ILE A 135 -8.65 -26.82 -6.89
CA ILE A 135 -7.51 -27.14 -6.01
C ILE A 135 -6.59 -28.15 -6.72
N PRO A 136 -5.29 -27.88 -6.84
CA PRO A 136 -4.32 -28.77 -7.48
C PRO A 136 -4.30 -30.16 -6.84
N MET A 137 -4.19 -31.21 -7.66
CA MET A 137 -4.25 -32.60 -7.20
C MET A 137 -3.22 -32.92 -6.09
N LYS A 138 -2.01 -32.36 -6.18
CA LYS A 138 -0.95 -32.48 -5.16
C LYS A 138 -1.39 -32.05 -3.76
N LEU A 139 -2.36 -31.12 -3.68
CA LEU A 139 -2.88 -30.60 -2.43
C LEU A 139 -4.17 -31.28 -1.98
N ARG A 140 -4.96 -31.90 -2.88
CA ARG A 140 -6.31 -32.42 -2.56
C ARG A 140 -6.32 -33.41 -1.39
N ASN A 141 -5.34 -34.32 -1.34
CA ASN A 141 -5.27 -35.39 -0.33
C ASN A 141 -4.48 -35.01 0.93
N LYS A 142 -3.95 -33.78 1.01
CA LYS A 142 -3.20 -33.33 2.19
C LYS A 142 -4.15 -32.78 3.26
N THR A 143 -3.77 -32.92 4.52
CA THR A 143 -4.56 -32.45 5.65
C THR A 143 -4.42 -30.93 5.87
N GLY A 144 -5.30 -30.36 6.70
CA GLY A 144 -5.24 -28.95 7.09
C GLY A 144 -5.98 -27.98 6.17
N LYS A 145 -5.97 -26.70 6.58
CA LYS A 145 -6.60 -25.60 5.84
C LYS A 145 -5.83 -25.31 4.55
N LEU A 146 -6.54 -24.73 3.58
CA LEU A 146 -5.97 -24.21 2.34
C LEU A 146 -5.71 -22.72 2.52
N VAL A 147 -4.49 -22.27 2.27
CA VAL A 147 -4.05 -20.88 2.48
C VAL A 147 -3.50 -20.35 1.16
N TYR A 148 -3.98 -19.19 0.72
CA TYR A 148 -3.35 -18.44 -0.34
C TYR A 148 -2.25 -17.55 0.24
N PHE A 149 -1.06 -17.60 -0.34
CA PHE A 149 0.10 -16.82 0.09
C PHE A 149 0.66 -16.03 -1.10
N SER A 150 0.82 -14.73 -0.92
CA SER A 150 1.39 -13.81 -1.90
C SER A 150 2.06 -12.63 -1.19
N LEU A 151 3.20 -12.17 -1.71
CA LEU A 151 3.85 -10.91 -1.34
C LEU A 151 3.65 -9.82 -2.41
N GLY A 152 2.80 -10.07 -3.40
CA GLY A 152 2.74 -9.28 -4.63
C GLY A 152 4.01 -9.43 -5.48
N SER A 153 3.99 -8.88 -6.70
CA SER A 153 5.08 -9.07 -7.66
C SER A 153 6.42 -8.50 -7.19
N MET A 154 6.40 -7.32 -6.54
CA MET A 154 7.61 -6.66 -6.06
C MET A 154 8.19 -7.38 -4.83
N GLY A 155 7.36 -7.75 -3.85
CA GLY A 155 7.83 -8.47 -2.66
C GLY A 155 8.31 -9.89 -2.98
N ALA A 156 7.72 -10.55 -3.98
CA ALA A 156 8.13 -11.87 -4.42
C ALA A 156 9.38 -11.87 -5.32
N ALA A 157 9.87 -10.70 -5.76
CA ALA A 157 11.13 -10.61 -6.49
C ALA A 157 12.36 -10.84 -5.58
N ASP A 158 12.21 -10.74 -4.26
CA ASP A 158 13.25 -11.15 -3.31
C ASP A 158 13.22 -12.68 -3.14
N VAL A 159 14.03 -13.36 -3.97
CA VAL A 159 14.09 -14.84 -4.04
C VAL A 159 14.56 -15.46 -2.73
N ASP A 160 15.50 -14.82 -2.03
CA ASP A 160 16.03 -15.34 -0.76
C ASP A 160 14.98 -15.25 0.35
N ASN A 161 14.24 -14.15 0.41
CA ASN A 161 13.09 -14.03 1.29
C ASN A 161 11.99 -15.06 0.95
N MET A 162 11.69 -15.27 -0.34
CA MET A 162 10.73 -16.29 -0.77
C MET A 162 11.17 -17.71 -0.37
N LYS A 163 12.44 -18.08 -0.57
CA LYS A 163 13.00 -19.36 -0.11
C LYS A 163 12.85 -19.53 1.40
N ARG A 164 13.16 -18.47 2.17
CA ARG A 164 13.01 -18.46 3.62
C ARG A 164 11.56 -18.68 4.05
N LEU A 165 10.61 -17.99 3.44
CA LEU A 165 9.18 -18.11 3.76
C LEU A 165 8.61 -19.47 3.36
N VAL A 166 8.98 -19.99 2.20
CA VAL A 166 8.65 -21.37 1.79
C VAL A 166 9.19 -22.38 2.81
N ASN A 167 10.43 -22.23 3.25
CA ASN A 167 10.99 -23.12 4.27
C ASN A 167 10.22 -23.05 5.59
N ILE A 168 9.79 -21.86 6.03
CA ILE A 168 8.98 -21.71 7.24
C ILE A 168 7.61 -22.39 7.07
N LEU A 169 6.91 -22.08 5.97
CA LEU A 169 5.57 -22.60 5.70
C LEU A 169 5.56 -24.11 5.40
N SER A 170 6.68 -24.68 4.96
CA SER A 170 6.82 -26.13 4.72
C SER A 170 6.64 -26.96 5.99
N LYS A 171 6.91 -26.37 7.15
CA LYS A 171 6.79 -27.02 8.47
C LYS A 171 5.37 -26.98 9.03
N SER A 172 4.46 -26.26 8.37
CA SER A 172 3.06 -26.16 8.79
C SER A 172 2.25 -27.38 8.35
N LYS A 173 1.26 -27.77 9.16
CA LYS A 173 0.25 -28.80 8.83
C LYS A 173 -0.78 -28.36 7.78
N HIS A 174 -0.62 -27.17 7.20
CA HIS A 174 -1.55 -26.58 6.24
C HIS A 174 -1.02 -26.69 4.80
N ARG A 175 -1.90 -26.43 3.85
CA ARG A 175 -1.63 -26.50 2.41
C ARG A 175 -1.63 -25.10 1.83
N PHE A 176 -0.69 -24.81 0.93
CA PHE A 176 -0.50 -23.45 0.42
C PHE A 176 -0.62 -23.37 -1.09
N ILE A 177 -1.38 -22.39 -1.56
CA ILE A 177 -1.34 -21.88 -2.94
C ILE A 177 -0.44 -20.65 -2.92
N VAL A 178 0.69 -20.70 -3.61
CA VAL A 178 1.74 -19.68 -3.55
C VAL A 178 1.77 -18.92 -4.87
N SER A 179 1.58 -17.59 -4.83
CA SER A 179 1.96 -16.73 -5.95
C SER A 179 3.48 -16.53 -5.91
N LYS A 180 4.20 -17.14 -6.84
CA LYS A 180 5.68 -17.23 -6.81
C LYS A 180 6.40 -15.96 -7.28
N GLY A 181 5.71 -15.08 -8.01
CA GLY A 181 6.28 -13.82 -8.49
C GLY A 181 7.09 -13.97 -9.79
N PRO A 182 7.78 -12.88 -10.21
CA PRO A 182 8.46 -12.83 -11.51
C PRO A 182 9.63 -13.82 -11.62
N LEU A 183 10.40 -14.03 -10.55
CA LEU A 183 11.59 -14.89 -10.51
C LEU A 183 11.27 -16.32 -10.01
N HIS A 184 10.08 -16.81 -10.36
CA HIS A 184 9.55 -18.06 -9.84
C HIS A 184 10.39 -19.30 -10.16
N ASP A 185 11.18 -19.31 -11.23
CA ASP A 185 12.00 -20.46 -11.61
C ASP A 185 13.26 -20.63 -10.75
N GLU A 186 13.60 -19.64 -9.92
CA GLU A 186 14.82 -19.65 -9.10
C GLU A 186 14.69 -20.44 -7.78
N TYR A 187 13.50 -20.96 -7.49
CA TYR A 187 13.26 -21.76 -6.30
C TYR A 187 12.11 -22.75 -6.45
N SER A 188 12.15 -23.81 -5.64
CA SER A 188 11.14 -24.85 -5.60
C SER A 188 10.22 -24.72 -4.38
N LEU A 189 8.99 -25.21 -4.53
CA LEU A 189 8.01 -25.24 -3.46
C LEU A 189 8.04 -26.59 -2.74
N ALA A 190 7.77 -26.57 -1.43
CA ALA A 190 7.69 -27.78 -0.62
C ALA A 190 6.47 -28.65 -0.98
N ASP A 191 6.42 -29.85 -0.40
CA ASP A 191 5.39 -30.83 -0.70
C ASP A 191 3.97 -30.38 -0.34
N ASN A 192 3.81 -29.58 0.70
CA ASN A 192 2.50 -29.03 1.10
C ASN A 192 2.09 -27.79 0.31
N MET A 193 2.76 -27.48 -0.80
CA MET A 193 2.54 -26.28 -1.58
C MET A 193 2.36 -26.57 -3.07
N TRP A 194 1.60 -25.70 -3.71
CA TRP A 194 1.52 -25.55 -5.17
C TRP A 194 1.56 -24.06 -5.49
N GLY A 195 2.07 -23.68 -6.65
CA GLY A 195 2.13 -22.28 -7.04
C GLY A 195 2.72 -22.06 -8.42
N GLU A 196 2.41 -20.90 -8.99
CA GLU A 196 2.84 -20.43 -10.31
C GLU A 196 3.39 -19.00 -10.20
N GLY A 197 4.05 -18.49 -11.23
CA GLY A 197 4.59 -17.13 -11.24
C GLY A 197 3.54 -16.07 -10.92
N SER A 198 2.33 -16.21 -11.47
CA SER A 198 1.15 -15.46 -11.08
C SER A 198 0.00 -16.43 -10.85
N VAL A 199 -0.74 -16.24 -9.75
CA VAL A 199 -1.94 -17.01 -9.45
C VAL A 199 -3.10 -16.04 -9.34
N HIS A 200 -4.15 -16.27 -10.13
CA HIS A 200 -5.36 -15.45 -10.09
C HIS A 200 -5.99 -15.46 -8.69
N GLN A 201 -6.02 -14.29 -8.07
CA GLN A 201 -6.77 -14.06 -6.83
C GLN A 201 -8.26 -14.03 -7.19
N ILE A 202 -9.03 -14.94 -6.60
CA ILE A 202 -10.49 -15.04 -6.71
C ILE A 202 -11.14 -13.67 -6.48
#